data_AF-A0A957TRC5-F1
#
_entry.id   AF-A0A957TRC5-F1
#
_cell.length_a   1.000
_cell.length_b   1.000
_cell.length_c   1.000
_cell.angle_alpha   90.00
_cell.angle_beta   90.00
_cell.angle_gamma   90.00
#
_symmetry.space_group_name_H-M   'P 1'
#
loop_
_entity.id
_entity.type
_entity.pdbx_description
1 polymer ?
#
loop_
_entity_poly.entity_id
_entity_poly.type
_entity_poly.pdbx_seq_one_letter_code
_entity_poly.pdbx_strand_id
1 'polypeptide(L)'
;QHEYLEAAWMAEERPIRALYQGILQVGLAFLQIERGNWQGALKMFRRGLPKLRALPARCQGIDLATFRAAAEAIHREVSELGPERLAEFDQHKFPQICTSQASVALTQNSQRRQDP
;
A
#
# COMPACT_ATOMS: atom_id res chain seq x y z
N GLN A 1 -7.19 18.72 26.75
CA GLN A 1 -7.16 17.26 26.44
C GLN A 1 -8.00 16.87 25.22
N HIS A 2 -9.02 17.66 24.80
CA HIS A 2 -9.74 17.41 23.53
C HIS A 2 -8.90 17.65 22.27
N GLU A 3 -8.05 18.67 22.23
CA GLU A 3 -7.24 18.99 21.03
C GLU A 3 -6.28 17.87 20.61
N TYR A 4 -5.77 17.09 21.58
CA TYR A 4 -4.92 15.92 21.30
C TYR A 4 -5.69 14.75 20.70
N LEU A 5 -6.93 14.53 21.16
CA LEU A 5 -7.82 13.48 20.64
C LEU A 5 -8.33 13.85 19.23
N GLU A 6 -8.60 15.13 18.98
CA GLU A 6 -9.03 15.62 17.67
C GLU A 6 -7.88 15.60 16.65
N ALA A 7 -6.66 15.97 17.06
CA ALA A 7 -5.47 15.80 16.24
C ALA A 7 -5.19 14.32 15.93
N ALA A 8 -5.37 13.42 16.90
CA ALA A 8 -5.23 11.98 16.70
C ALA A 8 -6.31 11.44 15.75
N TRP A 9 -7.57 11.84 15.90
CA TRP A 9 -8.67 11.46 15.01
C TRP A 9 -8.42 11.93 13.58
N MET A 10 -8.12 13.21 13.39
CA MET A 10 -7.82 13.80 12.08
C MET A 10 -6.58 13.15 11.45
N ALA A 11 -5.62 12.76 12.28
CA ALA A 11 -4.44 12.00 11.88
C ALA A 11 -4.69 10.49 11.76
N GLU A 12 -5.86 9.94 12.05
CA GLU A 12 -6.20 8.52 11.82
C GLU A 12 -6.95 8.37 10.49
N GLU A 13 -7.94 9.25 10.24
CA GLU A 13 -8.68 9.28 8.97
C GLU A 13 -7.80 9.64 7.77
N ARG A 14 -6.84 10.57 7.94
CA ARG A 14 -5.97 11.01 6.85
C ARG A 14 -5.00 9.92 6.39
N PRO A 15 -4.29 9.18 7.27
CA PRO A 15 -3.43 8.07 6.87
C PRO A 15 -4.18 6.88 6.29
N ILE A 16 -5.32 6.48 6.86
CA ILE A 16 -6.12 5.37 6.30
C ILE A 16 -6.63 5.73 4.90
N ARG A 17 -7.15 6.94 4.71
CA ARG A 17 -7.56 7.42 3.38
C ARG A 17 -6.36 7.52 2.42
N ALA A 18 -5.20 7.99 2.90
CA ALA A 18 -3.98 8.06 2.09
C ALA A 18 -3.47 6.67 1.68
N LEU A 19 -3.60 5.67 2.56
CA LEU A 19 -3.26 4.28 2.29
C LEU A 19 -4.09 3.75 1.12
N TYR A 20 -5.42 3.80 1.23
CA TYR A 20 -6.31 3.30 0.17
C TYR A 20 -6.14 4.06 -1.14
N GLN A 21 -6.04 5.40 -1.09
CA GLN A 21 -5.79 6.20 -2.28
C GLN A 21 -4.47 5.86 -2.95
N GLY A 22 -3.41 5.66 -2.17
CA GLY A 22 -2.09 5.33 -2.68
C GLY A 22 -2.06 3.95 -3.34
N ILE A 23 -2.62 2.93 -2.67
CA ILE A 23 -2.71 1.57 -3.21
C ILE A 23 -3.55 1.55 -4.49
N LEU A 24 -4.72 2.19 -4.49
CA LEU A 24 -5.60 2.26 -5.65
C LEU A 24 -4.93 2.96 -6.84
N GLN A 25 -4.20 4.06 -6.59
CA GLN A 25 -3.47 4.77 -7.64
C GLN A 25 -2.33 3.93 -8.22
N VAL A 26 -1.58 3.21 -7.39
CA VAL A 26 -0.54 2.28 -7.87
C VAL A 26 -1.17 1.13 -8.67
N GLY A 27 -2.28 0.54 -8.21
CA GLY A 27 -3.01 -0.47 -8.96
C GLY A 27 -3.54 0.05 -10.31
N LEU A 28 -4.04 1.29 -10.35
CA LEU A 28 -4.43 1.92 -11.61
C LEU A 28 -3.22 2.18 -12.52
N ALA A 29 -2.04 2.45 -11.98
CA ALA A 29 -0.82 2.56 -12.78
C ALA A 29 -0.51 1.23 -13.49
N PHE A 30 -0.64 0.10 -12.80
CA PHE A 30 -0.47 -1.24 -13.39
C PHE A 30 -1.49 -1.50 -14.50
N LEU A 31 -2.77 -1.18 -14.28
CA LEU A 31 -3.79 -1.28 -15.32
C LEU A 31 -3.50 -0.39 -16.54
N GLN A 32 -2.89 0.79 -16.35
CA GLN A 32 -2.46 1.62 -17.49
C GLN A 32 -1.27 1.01 -18.24
N ILE A 33 -0.35 0.33 -17.55
CA ILE A 33 0.75 -0.43 -18.19
C ILE A 33 0.19 -1.55 -19.06
N GLU A 34 -0.77 -2.34 -18.52
CA GLU A 34 -1.44 -3.42 -19.26
C GLU A 34 -2.14 -2.90 -20.53
N ARG A 35 -2.65 -1.66 -20.48
CA ARG A 35 -3.29 -0.99 -21.61
C ARG A 35 -2.32 -0.30 -22.57
N GLY A 36 -1.01 -0.39 -22.33
CA GLY A 36 0.01 0.31 -23.12
C GLY A 36 0.00 1.83 -22.95
N ASN A 37 -0.66 2.36 -21.93
CA ASN A 37 -0.76 3.81 -21.68
C ASN A 37 0.34 4.28 -20.71
N TRP A 38 1.53 4.54 -21.27
CA TRP A 38 2.69 4.99 -20.50
C TRP A 38 2.46 6.30 -19.73
N GLN A 39 1.86 7.31 -20.37
CA GLN A 39 1.59 8.59 -19.73
C GLN A 39 0.60 8.44 -18.57
N GLY A 40 -0.44 7.62 -18.78
CA GLY A 40 -1.41 7.26 -17.75
C GLY A 40 -0.75 6.58 -16.55
N ALA A 41 0.13 5.61 -16.80
CA ALA A 41 0.86 4.88 -15.76
C ALA A 41 1.72 5.83 -14.91
N LEU A 42 2.59 6.64 -15.53
CA LEU A 42 3.45 7.58 -14.80
C LEU A 42 2.65 8.61 -14.01
N LYS A 43 1.55 9.12 -14.57
CA LYS A 43 0.65 10.04 -13.87
C LYS A 43 0.10 9.42 -12.59
N MET A 44 -0.25 8.14 -12.61
CA MET A 44 -0.78 7.44 -11.44
C MET A 44 0.31 7.15 -10.40
N PHE A 45 1.50 6.70 -10.81
CA PHE A 45 2.63 6.53 -9.89
C PHE A 45 3.01 7.82 -9.16
N ARG A 46 3.09 8.95 -9.88
CA ARG A 46 3.40 10.27 -9.30
C ARG A 46 2.38 10.74 -8.28
N ARG A 47 1.15 10.23 -8.32
CA ARG A 47 0.09 10.54 -7.34
C ARG A 47 0.09 9.57 -6.16
N GLY A 48 0.27 8.28 -6.44
CA GLY A 48 0.16 7.20 -5.45
C GLY A 48 1.39 7.07 -4.56
N LEU A 49 2.60 7.00 -5.16
CA LEU A 49 3.84 6.74 -4.42
C LEU A 49 4.15 7.78 -3.32
N PRO A 50 3.95 9.10 -3.51
CA PRO A 50 4.14 10.06 -2.43
C PRO A 50 3.24 9.80 -1.22
N LYS A 51 1.98 9.38 -1.44
CA LYS A 51 1.06 9.04 -0.34
C LYS A 51 1.57 7.84 0.44
N LEU A 52 2.05 6.82 -0.26
CA LEU A 52 2.58 5.60 0.37
C LEU A 52 3.92 5.82 1.06
N ARG A 53 4.76 6.75 0.58
CA ARG A 53 6.03 7.13 1.25
C ARG A 53 5.81 7.82 2.59
N ALA A 54 4.72 8.56 2.73
CA ALA A 54 4.37 9.26 3.97
C ALA A 54 3.81 8.33 5.07
N LEU A 55 3.53 7.06 4.74
CA LEU A 55 2.96 6.09 5.66
C LEU A 55 4.04 5.19 6.28
N PRO A 56 3.80 4.64 7.48
CA PRO A 56 4.69 3.69 8.13
C PRO A 56 4.87 2.42 7.28
N ALA A 57 5.98 1.70 7.50
CA ALA A 57 6.33 0.48 6.78
C ALA A 57 5.24 -0.60 6.84
N ARG A 58 4.49 -0.64 7.94
CA ARG A 58 3.28 -1.44 8.10
C ARG A 58 2.12 -0.53 8.45
N CYS A 59 0.99 -0.69 7.78
CA CYS A 59 -0.21 0.09 8.03
C CYS A 59 -1.43 -0.81 7.81
N GLN A 60 -2.37 -0.87 8.77
CA GLN A 60 -3.59 -1.67 8.67
C GLN A 60 -3.33 -3.16 8.33
N GLY A 61 -2.27 -3.75 8.87
CA GLY A 61 -1.89 -5.15 8.61
C GLY A 61 -1.33 -5.43 7.22
N ILE A 62 -1.05 -4.38 6.43
CA ILE A 62 -0.43 -4.49 5.11
C ILE A 62 1.08 -4.23 5.25
N ASP A 63 1.89 -5.10 4.64
CA ASP A 63 3.32 -4.84 4.46
C ASP A 63 3.54 -3.81 3.34
N LEU A 64 3.41 -2.54 3.73
CA LEU A 64 3.49 -1.42 2.80
C LEU A 64 4.92 -1.18 2.31
N ALA A 65 5.94 -1.50 3.11
CA ALA A 65 7.33 -1.35 2.69
C ALA A 65 7.65 -2.21 1.47
N THR A 66 7.28 -3.48 1.51
CA THR A 66 7.48 -4.42 0.39
C THR A 66 6.69 -3.99 -0.85
N PHE A 67 5.40 -3.66 -0.67
CA PHE A 67 4.57 -3.18 -1.78
C PHE A 67 5.12 -1.90 -2.42
N ARG A 68 5.54 -0.93 -1.61
CA ARG A 68 6.11 0.35 -2.07
C ARG A 68 7.42 0.14 -2.82
N ALA A 69 8.33 -0.68 -2.30
CA ALA A 69 9.61 -0.96 -2.95
C ALA A 69 9.41 -1.60 -4.34
N ALA A 70 8.49 -2.57 -4.44
CA ALA A 70 8.15 -3.17 -5.72
C ALA A 70 7.54 -2.14 -6.70
N ALA A 71 6.59 -1.33 -6.24
CA ALA A 71 5.98 -0.28 -7.06
C ALA A 71 6.99 0.78 -7.53
N GLU A 72 7.96 1.16 -6.69
CA GLU A 72 9.04 2.08 -7.05
C GLU A 72 9.99 1.49 -8.09
N ALA A 73 10.33 0.20 -7.97
CA ALA A 73 11.16 -0.49 -8.96
C ALA A 73 10.48 -0.54 -10.33
N ILE A 74 9.18 -0.87 -10.36
CA ILE A 74 8.37 -0.89 -11.59
C ILE A 74 8.26 0.51 -12.18
N HIS A 75 8.01 1.54 -11.36
CA HIS A 75 7.93 2.92 -11.83
C HIS A 75 9.24 3.37 -12.49
N ARG A 76 10.40 3.00 -11.93
CA ARG A 76 11.70 3.28 -12.53
C ARG A 76 11.88 2.55 -13.87
N GLU A 77 11.65 1.25 -13.91
CA GLU A 77 11.78 0.44 -15.14
C GLU A 77 10.89 0.96 -16.27
N VAL A 78 9.61 1.23 -15.98
CA VAL A 78 8.66 1.81 -16.94
C VAL A 78 9.07 3.21 -17.39
N SER A 79 9.65 4.01 -16.48
CA SER A 79 10.17 5.33 -16.85
C SER A 79 11.37 5.24 -17.80
N GLU A 80 12.25 4.26 -17.58
CA GLU A 80 13.44 4.00 -18.41
C GLU A 80 13.10 3.42 -19.78
N LEU A 81 12.09 2.54 -19.86
CA LEU A 81 11.58 2.02 -21.14
C LEU A 81 10.99 3.12 -22.02
N GLY A 82 10.28 4.08 -21.41
CA GLY A 82 9.59 5.12 -22.16
C GLY A 82 8.34 4.61 -22.89
N PRO A 83 7.65 5.48 -23.65
CA PRO A 83 6.38 5.15 -24.28
C PRO A 83 6.49 4.12 -25.42
N GLU A 84 7.61 4.12 -26.14
CA GLU A 84 7.80 3.24 -27.32
C GLU A 84 8.05 1.78 -26.93
N ARG A 85 8.64 1.55 -25.76
CA ARG A 85 9.09 0.23 -25.31
C ARG A 85 8.30 -0.30 -24.12
N LEU A 86 7.17 0.33 -23.79
CA LEU A 86 6.34 -0.10 -22.66
C LEU A 86 5.86 -1.55 -22.81
N ALA A 87 5.63 -2.02 -24.04
CA ALA A 87 5.25 -3.39 -24.32
C ALA A 87 6.32 -4.43 -23.95
N GLU A 88 7.58 -4.01 -23.74
CA GLU A 88 8.67 -4.87 -23.29
C GLU A 88 8.63 -5.11 -21.76
N PHE A 89 7.82 -4.34 -21.02
CA PHE A 89 7.72 -4.50 -19.58
C PHE A 89 7.10 -5.86 -19.21
N ASP A 90 7.81 -6.62 -18.36
CA ASP A 90 7.30 -7.89 -17.84
C ASP A 90 6.23 -7.67 -16.78
N GLN A 91 4.97 -7.90 -17.16
CA GLN A 91 3.80 -7.72 -16.30
C GLN A 91 3.75 -8.73 -15.14
N HIS A 92 4.51 -9.83 -15.17
CA HIS A 92 4.59 -10.77 -14.04
C HIS A 92 5.29 -10.18 -12.82
N LYS A 93 5.95 -9.03 -12.96
CA LYS A 93 6.58 -8.29 -11.86
C LYS A 93 5.60 -7.56 -10.94
N PHE A 94 4.31 -7.49 -11.29
CA PHE A 94 3.33 -6.79 -10.44
C PHE A 94 3.22 -7.44 -9.05
N PRO A 95 3.34 -6.64 -7.96
CA PRO A 95 3.34 -7.18 -6.61
C PRO A 95 1.93 -7.62 -6.20
N GLN A 96 1.84 -8.76 -5.52
CA GLN A 96 0.64 -9.12 -4.75
C GLN A 96 0.65 -8.39 -3.41
N ILE A 97 -0.53 -7.97 -2.95
CA ILE A 97 -0.67 -7.38 -1.61
C ILE A 97 -0.69 -8.52 -0.59
N CYS A 98 0.41 -8.71 0.12
CA CYS A 98 0.47 -9.62 1.26
C CYS A 98 -0.07 -8.91 2.51
N THR A 99 -1.13 -9.46 3.10
CA THR A 99 -1.54 -9.10 4.46
C THR A 99 -0.70 -9.90 5.44
N SER A 100 -0.12 -9.25 6.45
CA SER A 100 0.48 -9.98 7.56
C SER A 100 -0.67 -10.47 8.44
N GLN A 101 -0.91 -11.79 8.49
CA GLN A 101 -1.80 -12.35 9.51
C GLN A 101 -1.27 -11.96 10.89
N ALA A 102 -1.97 -11.05 11.57
CA ALA A 102 -1.82 -10.93 13.01
C ALA A 102 -2.52 -12.16 13.61
N SER A 103 -1.75 -13.12 14.11
CA SER A 103 -2.27 -14.13 15.03
C SER A 103 -2.84 -13.38 16.23
N VAL A 104 -4.16 -13.22 16.26
CA VAL A 104 -4.87 -12.91 17.51
C VAL A 104 -4.77 -14.18 18.34
N ALA A 105 -3.75 -14.23 19.21
CA ALA A 105 -3.77 -15.18 20.30
C ALA A 105 -4.95 -14.78 21.19
N LEU A 106 -6.11 -15.41 20.95
CA LEU A 106 -7.21 -15.41 21.88
C LEU A 106 -6.69 -16.06 23.17
N THR A 107 -6.31 -15.24 24.14
CA THR A 107 -6.17 -15.67 25.52
C THR A 107 -7.54 -16.15 26.00
N GLN A 108 -7.83 -17.43 25.78
CA GLN A 108 -8.79 -18.15 26.58
C GLN A 108 -8.20 -18.21 27.99
N ASN A 109 -8.65 -17.33 28.88
CA ASN A 109 -8.51 -17.55 30.31
C ASN A 109 -9.90 -17.46 30.95
N SER A 110 -10.64 -18.56 30.80
CA SER A 110 -11.84 -18.86 31.55
C SER A 110 -11.66 -20.26 32.15
N GLN A 111 -11.86 -20.36 33.47
CA GLN A 111 -11.87 -21.57 34.30
C GLN A 111 -10.51 -22.24 34.64
N ARG A 112 -9.89 -21.75 35.73
CA ARG A 112 -9.48 -22.62 36.86
C ARG A 112 -9.41 -21.84 38.18
N ARG A 113 -10.55 -21.74 38.86
CA ARG A 113 -10.63 -21.77 40.33
C ARG A 113 -11.86 -22.61 40.68
N GLN A 114 -11.60 -23.86 41.01
CA GLN A 114 -12.48 -24.70 41.82
C GLN A 114 -11.96 -24.61 43.25
N ASP A 115 -12.92 -24.45 44.16
CA ASP A 115 -12.77 -24.40 45.62
C ASP A 115 -12.14 -25.68 46.20
N PRO A 116 -11.78 -25.62 47.48
CA PRO A 116 -12.21 -26.63 48.44
C PRO A 116 -13.30 -26.12 49.38
#